data_AF-A0A0G0T8X9-F1
#
_entry.id   AF-A0A0G0T8X9-F1
#
_cell.length_a   1.000
_cell.length_b   1.000
_cell.length_c   1.000
_cell.angle_alpha   90.00
_cell.angle_beta   90.00
_cell.angle_gamma   90.00
#
_symmetry.space_group_name_H-M   'P 1'
#
loop_
_entity.id
_entity.type
_entity.pdbx_description
1 polymer ?
#
loop_
_entity_poly.entity_id
_entity_poly.type
_entity_poly.pdbx_seq_one_letter_code
_entity_poly.pdbx_strand_id
1 'polypeptide(L)'
;MQAKSDKLNKRQDAVLAIISANKTASIGQIFEHIQKSLGEVTRITISRDLEKMLEMNLIERQGAGRSVIYLLSPQYSILKKIDVEKYFSQDPDQREIREKFNFDIFSQLKGIFSDAEKNKLTELDEAYKEKIKNISPDALKKEIERLNIDFSWKSSKIEGNTYSLLETEQLIKNQKEASGHSKEEATMILNHKKALEYIGSNKKELQSVSASKIEDIHSLLVDGLDVTKNLRKTLVGITGTNYKPLDNEFQIKEALEKTCKLVNETKDVFEKAIVLMLLIAYIQPFVDGNKRTSRLSGNAILQSFDSCPLSYRSMDEIEYKKAILLFYEQNNISYFKELFLKQFEFAVENYFG
;
A
#
# COMPACT_ATOMS: atom_id res chain seq x y z
N MET A 1 13.04 -16.98 19.87
CA MET A 1 14.48 -16.85 19.56
C MET A 1 14.69 -15.45 19.04
N GLN A 2 15.45 -14.61 19.74
CA GLN A 2 15.58 -13.16 19.47
C GLN A 2 15.97 -12.90 18.01
N ALA A 3 15.09 -12.26 17.24
CA ALA A 3 15.44 -11.67 15.96
C ALA A 3 16.29 -10.42 16.25
N LYS A 4 17.62 -10.59 16.21
CA LYS A 4 18.51 -9.45 15.98
C LYS A 4 18.01 -8.78 14.71
N SER A 5 17.78 -7.46 14.78
CA SER A 5 17.78 -6.61 13.60
C SER A 5 19.13 -6.80 12.91
N ASP A 6 19.20 -7.74 11.96
CA ASP A 6 20.43 -8.09 11.25
C ASP A 6 20.73 -6.96 10.26
N LYS A 7 21.29 -5.88 10.81
CA LYS A 7 21.88 -4.80 10.03
C LYS A 7 22.94 -5.44 9.13
N LEU A 8 22.74 -5.33 7.83
CA LEU A 8 23.67 -5.84 6.84
C LEU A 8 25.05 -5.19 7.05
N ASN A 9 26.09 -5.98 6.78
CA ASN A 9 27.44 -5.44 6.78
C ASN A 9 27.73 -4.74 5.44
N LYS A 10 28.74 -3.87 5.41
CA LYS A 10 29.11 -3.08 4.21
C LYS A 10 29.34 -3.94 2.95
N ARG A 11 29.83 -5.17 3.08
CA ARG A 11 30.03 -6.07 1.93
C ARG A 11 28.70 -6.59 1.41
N GLN A 12 27.79 -7.00 2.29
CA GLN A 12 26.44 -7.45 1.91
C GLN A 12 25.67 -6.31 1.22
N ASP A 13 25.80 -5.07 1.71
CA ASP A 13 25.24 -3.89 1.03
C ASP A 13 25.84 -3.72 -0.38
N ALA A 14 27.16 -3.89 -0.53
CA ALA A 14 27.83 -3.83 -1.83
C ALA A 14 27.40 -4.97 -2.78
N VAL A 15 27.14 -6.18 -2.27
CA VAL A 15 26.57 -7.29 -3.05
C VAL A 15 25.19 -6.89 -3.61
N LEU A 16 24.32 -6.33 -2.77
CA LEU A 16 22.97 -5.92 -3.20
C LEU A 16 23.05 -4.78 -4.22
N ALA A 17 23.98 -3.84 -4.05
CA ALA A 17 24.21 -2.74 -4.98
C ALA A 17 24.63 -3.23 -6.38
N ILE A 18 25.62 -4.12 -6.48
CA ILE A 18 26.10 -4.64 -7.78
C ILE A 18 25.02 -5.50 -8.47
N ILE A 19 24.28 -6.33 -7.72
CA ILE A 19 23.19 -7.13 -8.28
C ILE A 19 22.05 -6.22 -8.75
N SER A 20 21.69 -5.19 -7.97
CA SER A 20 20.65 -4.23 -8.36
C SER A 20 21.03 -3.44 -9.62
N ALA A 21 22.31 -3.07 -9.78
CA ALA A 21 22.79 -2.32 -10.94
C ALA A 21 22.82 -3.18 -12.22
N ASN A 22 23.22 -4.45 -12.10
CA ASN A 22 23.42 -5.34 -13.26
C ASN A 22 22.23 -6.27 -13.53
N LYS A 23 21.16 -6.21 -12.72
CA LYS A 23 20.03 -7.16 -12.62
C LYS A 23 20.43 -8.57 -12.15
N THR A 24 21.61 -9.04 -12.54
CA THR A 24 22.24 -10.29 -12.09
C THR A 24 23.74 -10.09 -11.92
N ALA A 25 24.39 -10.89 -11.08
CA ALA A 25 25.84 -10.90 -10.98
C ALA A 25 26.39 -12.30 -10.64
N SER A 26 27.49 -12.68 -11.28
CA SER A 26 28.27 -13.87 -10.90
C SER A 26 29.14 -13.57 -9.67
N ILE A 27 29.60 -14.62 -8.98
CA ILE A 27 30.53 -14.47 -7.85
C ILE A 27 31.83 -13.74 -8.26
N GLY A 28 32.27 -13.88 -9.52
CA GLY A 28 33.44 -13.18 -10.05
C GLY A 28 33.21 -11.66 -10.12
N GLN A 29 32.09 -11.23 -10.70
CA GLN A 29 31.72 -9.81 -10.77
C GLN A 29 31.53 -9.19 -9.38
N ILE A 30 30.88 -9.93 -8.47
CA ILE A 30 30.70 -9.51 -7.07
C ILE A 30 32.05 -9.34 -6.39
N PHE A 31 32.97 -10.30 -6.58
CA PHE A 31 34.31 -10.25 -6.02
C PHE A 31 35.11 -9.04 -6.52
N GLU A 32 35.13 -8.81 -7.84
CA GLU A 32 35.82 -7.66 -8.42
C GLU A 32 35.23 -6.33 -7.94
N HIS A 33 33.90 -6.22 -7.84
CA HIS A 33 33.25 -5.01 -7.36
C HIS A 33 33.62 -4.72 -5.90
N ILE A 34 33.52 -5.72 -5.01
CA ILE A 34 33.84 -5.56 -3.58
C ILE A 34 35.33 -5.26 -3.39
N GLN A 35 36.21 -5.91 -4.15
CA GLN A 35 37.65 -5.67 -4.05
C GLN A 35 38.00 -4.22 -4.43
N LYS A 36 37.33 -3.66 -5.45
CA LYS A 36 37.49 -2.26 -5.84
C LYS A 36 36.90 -1.28 -4.83
N SER A 37 35.75 -1.59 -4.22
CA SER A 37 35.03 -0.64 -3.36
C SER A 37 35.42 -0.69 -1.88
N LEU A 38 35.84 -1.85 -1.36
CA LEU A 38 36.06 -2.10 0.07
C LEU A 38 37.46 -2.65 0.41
N GLY A 39 38.32 -2.87 -0.60
CA GLY A 39 39.69 -3.36 -0.41
C GLY A 39 39.81 -4.89 -0.43
N GLU A 40 40.93 -5.41 0.09
CA GLU A 40 41.24 -6.85 0.01
C GLU A 40 40.20 -7.72 0.74
N VAL A 41 39.61 -8.65 0.01
CA VAL A 41 38.66 -9.65 0.50
C VAL A 41 38.97 -10.98 -0.19
N THR A 42 38.70 -12.11 0.48
CA THR A 42 38.85 -13.44 -0.14
C THR A 42 37.54 -13.90 -0.78
N ARG A 43 37.63 -14.75 -1.81
CA ARG A 43 36.44 -15.38 -2.42
C ARG A 43 35.64 -16.20 -1.40
N ILE A 44 36.30 -16.84 -0.44
CA ILE A 44 35.66 -17.61 0.64
C ILE A 44 34.78 -16.71 1.51
N THR A 45 35.27 -15.51 1.84
CA THR A 45 34.50 -14.53 2.63
C THR A 45 33.23 -14.12 1.88
N ILE A 46 33.33 -13.87 0.56
CA ILE A 46 32.17 -13.53 -0.26
C ILE A 46 31.20 -14.71 -0.37
N SER A 47 31.69 -15.93 -0.57
CA SER A 47 30.83 -17.13 -0.57
C SER A 47 30.04 -17.24 0.74
N ARG A 48 30.68 -17.00 1.89
CA ARG A 48 29.98 -17.02 3.19
C ARG A 48 28.93 -15.91 3.31
N ASP A 49 29.23 -14.71 2.83
CA ASP A 49 28.26 -13.61 2.81
C ASP A 49 27.07 -13.95 1.88
N LEU A 50 27.31 -14.56 0.72
CA LEU A 50 26.27 -14.99 -0.23
C LEU A 50 25.39 -16.09 0.34
N GLU A 51 25.95 -17.11 1.01
CA GLU A 51 25.17 -18.15 1.69
C GLU A 51 24.27 -17.55 2.77
N LYS A 52 24.81 -16.64 3.61
CA LYS A 52 23.99 -15.94 4.60
C LYS A 52 22.87 -15.11 3.95
N MET A 53 23.15 -14.46 2.82
CA MET A 53 22.14 -13.66 2.10
C MET A 53 21.07 -14.53 1.43
N LEU A 54 21.40 -15.74 0.99
CA LEU A 54 20.43 -16.74 0.51
C LEU A 54 19.53 -17.21 1.67
N GLU A 55 20.10 -17.53 2.83
CA GLU A 55 19.34 -17.91 4.04
C GLU A 55 18.38 -16.80 4.50
N MET A 56 18.80 -15.54 4.36
CA MET A 56 17.98 -14.37 4.67
C MET A 56 16.96 -14.02 3.57
N ASN A 57 16.87 -14.80 2.49
CA ASN A 57 16.04 -14.53 1.30
C ASN A 57 16.27 -13.12 0.71
N LEU A 58 17.51 -12.61 0.71
CA LEU A 58 17.85 -11.32 0.10
C LEU A 58 18.16 -11.45 -1.38
N ILE A 59 18.72 -12.59 -1.75
CA ILE A 59 19.12 -12.94 -3.11
C ILE A 59 18.63 -14.35 -3.43
N GLU A 60 18.58 -14.67 -4.72
CA GLU A 60 18.36 -16.02 -5.22
C GLU A 60 19.53 -16.43 -6.11
N ARG A 61 19.71 -17.74 -6.27
CA ARG A 61 20.75 -18.36 -7.09
C ARG A 61 20.11 -19.02 -8.31
N GLN A 62 20.61 -18.70 -9.50
CA GLN A 62 20.21 -19.35 -10.75
C GLN A 62 21.41 -19.99 -11.45
N GLY A 63 21.20 -21.15 -12.08
CA GLY A 63 22.24 -21.92 -12.79
C GLY A 63 23.06 -22.85 -11.89
N ALA A 64 24.02 -23.56 -12.49
CA ALA A 64 24.81 -24.60 -11.82
C ALA A 64 26.32 -24.49 -12.15
N GLY A 65 27.17 -24.92 -11.21
CA GLY A 65 28.62 -24.90 -11.40
C GLY A 65 29.17 -23.50 -11.71
N ARG A 66 29.81 -23.35 -12.88
CA ARG A 66 30.42 -22.09 -13.33
C ARG A 66 29.42 -21.07 -13.89
N SER A 67 28.19 -21.47 -14.21
CA SER A 67 27.15 -20.59 -14.76
C SER A 67 26.28 -19.95 -13.67
N VAL A 68 26.71 -20.01 -12.41
CA VAL A 68 25.93 -19.50 -11.28
C VAL A 68 25.91 -17.97 -11.30
N ILE A 69 24.70 -17.44 -11.28
CA ILE A 69 24.43 -16.01 -11.12
C ILE A 69 23.49 -15.79 -9.93
N TYR A 70 23.62 -14.62 -9.33
CA TYR A 70 22.78 -14.17 -8.23
C TYR A 70 21.91 -13.02 -8.70
N LEU A 71 20.65 -13.02 -8.26
CA LEU A 71 19.66 -11.98 -8.50
C LEU A 71 19.06 -11.57 -7.15
N LEU A 72 18.46 -10.38 -7.07
CA LEU A 72 17.69 -10.00 -5.88
C LEU A 72 16.48 -10.93 -5.76
N SER A 73 16.17 -11.38 -4.55
CA SER A 73 14.95 -12.16 -4.36
C SER A 73 13.72 -11.28 -4.63
N PRO A 74 12.57 -11.87 -5.02
CA PRO A 74 11.32 -11.16 -5.12
C PRO A 74 10.92 -10.46 -3.81
N GLN A 75 11.08 -11.15 -2.67
CA GLN A 75 10.76 -10.61 -1.35
C GLN A 75 11.62 -9.39 -0.98
N TYR A 76 12.92 -9.43 -1.28
CA TYR A 76 13.79 -8.29 -1.03
C TYR A 76 13.45 -7.13 -1.96
N SER A 77 13.13 -7.42 -3.23
CA SER A 77 12.82 -6.38 -4.23
C SER A 77 11.60 -5.54 -3.85
N ILE A 78 10.57 -6.14 -3.26
CA ILE A 78 9.38 -5.40 -2.83
C ILE A 78 9.60 -4.60 -1.53
N LEU A 79 10.56 -5.00 -0.68
CA LEU A 79 10.79 -4.41 0.65
C LEU A 79 12.03 -3.50 0.74
N LYS A 80 12.95 -3.57 -0.22
CA LYS A 80 14.18 -2.75 -0.19
C LYS A 80 13.82 -1.28 -0.12
N LYS A 81 14.53 -0.52 0.71
CA LYS A 81 14.36 0.93 0.76
C LYS A 81 14.80 1.54 -0.56
N ILE A 82 13.95 2.40 -1.10
CA ILE A 82 14.25 3.21 -2.27
C ILE A 82 14.36 4.66 -1.80
N ASP A 83 15.36 5.38 -2.29
CA ASP A 83 15.43 6.82 -2.13
C ASP A 83 14.34 7.46 -3.00
N VAL A 84 13.21 7.78 -2.37
CA VAL A 84 12.00 8.27 -3.03
C VAL A 84 12.28 9.62 -3.69
N GLU A 85 13.01 10.52 -3.03
CA GLU A 85 13.33 11.83 -3.59
C GLU A 85 14.21 11.70 -4.84
N LYS A 86 15.23 10.82 -4.79
CA LYS A 86 16.06 10.54 -5.97
C LYS A 86 15.28 9.82 -7.08
N TYR A 87 14.33 8.97 -6.74
CA TYR A 87 13.52 8.26 -7.73
C TYR A 87 12.57 9.22 -8.47
N PHE A 88 11.90 10.12 -7.75
CA PHE A 88 10.94 11.07 -8.31
C PHE A 88 11.56 12.39 -8.79
N SER A 89 12.87 12.62 -8.61
CA SER A 89 13.58 13.74 -9.24
C SER A 89 13.84 13.52 -10.74
N GLN A 90 13.70 12.29 -11.22
CA GLN A 90 13.76 11.94 -12.63
C GLN A 90 12.41 12.15 -13.31
N ASP A 91 12.44 12.59 -14.56
CA ASP A 91 11.24 12.69 -15.39
C ASP A 91 10.57 11.31 -15.54
N PRO A 92 9.22 11.21 -15.56
CA PRO A 92 8.52 9.94 -15.71
C PRO A 92 9.00 9.07 -16.89
N ASP A 93 9.43 9.68 -18.00
CA ASP A 93 9.91 8.96 -19.18
C ASP A 93 11.34 8.41 -19.03
N GLN A 94 12.08 8.86 -18.01
CA GLN A 94 13.44 8.44 -17.71
C GLN A 94 13.52 7.40 -16.58
N ARG A 95 12.43 7.19 -15.82
CA ARG A 95 12.41 6.21 -14.73
C ARG A 95 12.49 4.79 -15.32
N GLU A 96 13.33 3.93 -14.73
CA GLU A 96 13.28 2.49 -15.05
C GLU A 96 12.04 1.91 -14.38
N ILE A 97 11.02 1.51 -15.14
CA ILE A 97 9.74 1.03 -14.57
C ILE A 97 9.33 -0.35 -15.11
N ARG A 98 8.38 -0.97 -14.39
CA ARG A 98 7.52 -2.04 -14.90
C ARG A 98 6.33 -1.42 -15.64
N GLU A 99 6.35 -1.48 -16.96
CA GLU A 99 5.29 -0.86 -17.79
C GLU A 99 3.96 -1.62 -17.76
N LYS A 100 3.94 -2.91 -17.39
CA LYS A 100 2.74 -3.76 -17.43
C LYS A 100 2.45 -4.38 -16.06
N PHE A 101 1.20 -4.79 -15.87
CA PHE A 101 0.78 -5.51 -14.68
C PHE A 101 1.62 -6.78 -14.46
N ASN A 102 2.18 -6.92 -13.26
CA ASN A 102 2.97 -8.06 -12.84
C ASN A 102 2.10 -9.09 -12.11
N PHE A 103 1.81 -10.24 -12.73
CA PHE A 103 1.03 -11.30 -12.09
C PHE A 103 1.77 -12.04 -10.97
N ASP A 104 3.10 -11.96 -10.90
CA ASP A 104 3.86 -12.56 -9.79
C ASP A 104 3.67 -11.81 -8.48
N ILE A 105 3.07 -10.60 -8.51
CA ILE A 105 2.88 -9.78 -7.31
C ILE A 105 2.07 -10.49 -6.22
N PHE A 106 1.15 -11.39 -6.60
CA PHE A 106 0.31 -12.13 -5.66
C PHE A 106 1.09 -13.13 -4.79
N SER A 107 2.19 -13.69 -5.31
CA SER A 107 3.05 -14.60 -4.53
C SER A 107 4.05 -13.83 -3.66
N GLN A 108 4.37 -12.60 -4.06
CA GLN A 108 5.36 -11.72 -3.42
C GLN A 108 4.77 -10.96 -2.22
N LEU A 109 3.50 -10.57 -2.26
CA LEU A 109 2.84 -9.82 -1.18
C LEU A 109 2.43 -10.73 0.00
N LYS A 110 3.41 -11.40 0.61
CA LYS A 110 3.23 -12.23 1.81
C LYS A 110 4.32 -11.92 2.84
N GLY A 111 3.94 -11.81 4.11
CA GLY A 111 4.89 -11.53 5.19
C GLY A 111 5.63 -10.21 4.97
N ILE A 112 4.88 -9.15 4.67
CA ILE A 112 5.45 -7.85 4.24
C ILE A 112 6.01 -7.02 5.39
N PHE A 113 5.60 -7.35 6.62
CA PHE A 113 6.07 -6.71 7.84
C PHE A 113 7.21 -7.51 8.47
N SER A 114 8.26 -6.79 8.84
CA SER A 114 9.28 -7.28 9.77
C SER A 114 8.69 -7.48 11.18
N ASP A 115 9.35 -8.28 12.01
CA ASP A 115 8.90 -8.52 13.38
C ASP A 115 8.84 -7.22 14.20
N ALA A 116 9.75 -6.27 13.97
CA ALA A 116 9.73 -4.97 14.62
C ALA A 116 8.48 -4.15 14.23
N GLU A 117 8.11 -4.15 12.95
CA GLU A 117 6.91 -3.46 12.48
C GLU A 117 5.63 -4.14 13.01
N LYS A 118 5.58 -5.48 13.06
CA LYS A 118 4.46 -6.22 13.64
C LYS A 118 4.28 -5.92 15.12
N ASN A 119 5.37 -5.88 15.89
CA ASN A 119 5.32 -5.55 17.31
C ASN A 119 4.80 -4.13 17.50
N LYS A 120 5.32 -3.15 16.75
CA LYS A 120 4.86 -1.75 16.82
C LYS A 120 3.38 -1.61 16.46
N LEU A 121 2.91 -2.30 15.42
CA LEU A 121 1.50 -2.30 15.03
C LEU A 121 0.61 -2.93 16.11
N THR A 122 1.04 -4.04 16.70
CA THR A 122 0.33 -4.70 17.80
C THR A 122 0.21 -3.78 19.01
N GLU A 123 1.30 -3.14 19.43
CA GLU A 123 1.29 -2.17 20.54
C GLU A 123 0.32 -1.01 20.29
N LEU A 124 0.31 -0.46 19.08
CA LEU A 124 -0.62 0.63 18.70
C LEU A 124 -2.08 0.15 18.69
N ASP A 125 -2.35 -1.05 18.20
CA ASP A 125 -3.70 -1.62 18.15
C ASP A 125 -4.24 -1.92 19.56
N GLU A 126 -3.40 -2.43 20.45
CA GLU A 126 -3.73 -2.62 21.87
C GLU A 126 -4.00 -1.29 22.57
N ALA A 127 -3.18 -0.26 22.32
CA ALA A 127 -3.42 1.08 22.87
C ALA A 127 -4.76 1.67 22.41
N TYR A 128 -5.12 1.49 21.13
CA TYR A 128 -6.43 1.87 20.61
C TYR A 128 -7.57 1.09 21.30
N LYS A 129 -7.43 -0.23 21.44
CA LYS A 129 -8.43 -1.08 22.09
C LYS A 129 -8.68 -0.67 23.55
N GLU A 130 -7.63 -0.33 24.29
CA GLU A 130 -7.78 0.17 25.66
C GLU A 130 -8.44 1.56 25.73
N LYS A 131 -8.15 2.46 24.77
CA LYS A 131 -8.84 3.76 24.64
C LYS A 131 -10.35 3.60 24.46
N ILE A 132 -10.79 2.68 23.60
CA ILE A 132 -12.22 2.47 23.32
C ILE A 132 -12.94 1.58 24.33
N LYS A 133 -12.24 1.02 25.33
CA LYS A 133 -12.84 0.10 26.31
C LYS A 133 -13.74 0.82 27.32
N ASN A 134 -13.37 2.03 27.71
CA ASN A 134 -14.04 2.82 28.75
C ASN A 134 -14.77 4.05 28.21
N ILE A 135 -14.77 4.26 26.90
CA ILE A 135 -15.50 5.35 26.25
C ILE A 135 -17.00 5.03 26.23
N SER A 136 -17.86 6.03 26.50
CA SER A 136 -19.31 5.82 26.38
C SER A 136 -19.71 5.61 24.92
N PRO A 137 -20.83 4.89 24.64
CA PRO A 137 -21.29 4.70 23.26
C PRO A 137 -21.48 6.00 22.48
N ASP A 138 -21.98 7.04 23.13
CA ASP A 138 -22.18 8.37 22.51
C ASP A 138 -20.85 9.06 22.20
N ALA A 139 -19.87 8.97 23.09
CA ALA A 139 -18.54 9.52 22.87
C ALA A 139 -17.80 8.76 21.76
N LEU A 140 -17.91 7.43 21.73
CA LEU A 140 -17.36 6.60 20.66
C LEU A 140 -17.94 6.98 19.30
N LYS A 141 -19.27 7.14 19.22
CA LYS A 141 -19.95 7.55 18.00
C LYS A 141 -19.45 8.90 17.49
N LYS A 142 -19.25 9.87 18.39
CA LYS A 142 -18.69 11.19 18.04
C LYS A 142 -17.25 11.10 17.54
N GLU A 143 -16.41 10.28 18.16
CA GLU A 143 -15.02 10.09 17.72
C GLU A 143 -14.94 9.39 16.35
N ILE A 144 -15.78 8.38 16.12
CA ILE A 144 -15.92 7.74 14.80
C ILE A 144 -16.41 8.75 13.76
N GLU A 145 -17.42 9.56 14.08
CA GLU A 145 -17.93 10.59 13.17
C GLU A 145 -16.84 11.61 12.82
N ARG A 146 -16.06 12.06 13.81
CA ARG A 146 -14.92 12.98 13.61
C ARG A 146 -13.87 12.38 12.68
N LEU A 147 -13.48 11.13 12.91
CA LEU A 147 -12.54 10.41 12.05
C LEU A 147 -13.08 10.23 10.64
N ASN A 148 -14.37 9.92 10.49
CA ASN A 148 -15.02 9.73 9.20
C ASN A 148 -15.10 11.04 8.39
N ILE A 149 -15.30 12.19 9.04
CA ILE A 149 -15.21 13.51 8.39
C ILE A 149 -13.79 13.75 7.89
N ASP A 150 -12.78 13.55 8.74
CA ASP A 150 -11.37 13.73 8.39
C ASP A 150 -10.96 12.82 7.20
N PHE A 151 -11.39 11.55 7.22
CA PHE A 151 -11.18 10.61 6.12
C PHE A 151 -11.88 11.05 4.83
N SER A 152 -13.16 11.43 4.90
CA SER A 152 -13.96 11.81 3.71
C SER A 152 -13.38 13.04 3.03
N TRP A 153 -12.96 14.03 3.82
CA TRP A 153 -12.24 15.21 3.34
C TRP A 153 -10.93 14.79 2.68
N LYS A 154 -10.06 14.10 3.41
CA LYS A 154 -8.69 13.88 2.94
C LYS A 154 -8.61 12.90 1.77
N SER A 155 -9.41 11.83 1.79
CA SER A 155 -9.49 10.88 0.67
C SER A 155 -9.98 11.57 -0.61
N SER A 156 -10.91 12.52 -0.51
CA SER A 156 -11.36 13.32 -1.66
C SER A 156 -10.29 14.31 -2.11
N LYS A 157 -9.62 14.98 -1.15
CA LYS A 157 -8.57 15.96 -1.42
C LYS A 157 -7.37 15.35 -2.17
N ILE A 158 -6.96 14.13 -1.82
CA ILE A 158 -5.91 13.39 -2.55
C ILE A 158 -6.24 13.23 -4.05
N GLU A 159 -7.53 13.15 -4.41
CA GLU A 159 -8.01 13.07 -5.79
C GLU A 159 -8.28 14.46 -6.42
N GLY A 160 -7.93 15.56 -5.74
CA GLY A 160 -8.05 16.92 -6.27
C GLY A 160 -9.30 17.68 -5.83
N ASN A 161 -10.11 17.13 -4.91
CA ASN A 161 -11.25 17.87 -4.34
C ASN A 161 -10.77 19.09 -3.55
N THR A 162 -11.44 20.22 -3.75
CA THR A 162 -11.01 21.54 -3.25
C THR A 162 -11.67 21.97 -1.95
N TYR A 163 -12.62 21.21 -1.41
CA TYR A 163 -13.24 21.50 -0.11
C TYR A 163 -12.18 21.57 1.00
N SER A 164 -12.31 22.55 1.88
CA SER A 164 -11.63 22.57 3.16
C SER A 164 -12.25 21.58 4.14
N LEU A 165 -11.54 21.29 5.23
CA LEU A 165 -12.04 20.42 6.28
C LEU A 165 -13.31 21.01 6.94
N LEU A 166 -13.35 22.33 7.16
CA LEU A 166 -14.51 23.01 7.75
C LEU A 166 -15.73 22.93 6.84
N GLU A 167 -15.56 23.15 5.53
CA GLU A 167 -16.64 23.00 4.55
C GLU A 167 -17.13 21.56 4.46
N THR A 168 -16.21 20.59 4.54
CA THR A 168 -16.55 19.16 4.58
C THR A 168 -17.39 18.82 5.80
N GLU A 169 -17.02 19.33 6.99
CA GLU A 169 -17.80 19.14 8.21
C GLU A 169 -19.22 19.73 8.08
N GLN A 170 -19.34 20.96 7.54
CA GLN A 170 -20.64 21.60 7.30
C GLN A 170 -21.50 20.81 6.31
N LEU A 171 -20.89 20.29 5.25
CA LEU A 171 -21.58 19.46 4.27
C LEU A 171 -22.09 18.16 4.90
N ILE A 172 -21.24 17.43 5.63
CA ILE A 172 -21.59 16.14 6.23
C ILE A 172 -22.65 16.26 7.33
N LYS A 173 -22.54 17.27 8.20
CA LYS A 173 -23.42 17.43 9.37
C LYS A 173 -24.70 18.16 9.05
N ASN A 174 -24.63 19.20 8.22
CA ASN A 174 -25.73 20.14 8.00
C ASN A 174 -26.29 20.10 6.58
N GLN A 175 -25.77 19.23 5.69
CA GLN A 175 -26.14 19.18 4.27
C GLN A 175 -25.97 20.54 3.56
N LYS A 176 -25.01 21.35 4.04
CA LYS A 176 -24.76 22.69 3.53
C LYS A 176 -23.59 22.66 2.54
N GLU A 177 -23.89 22.80 1.26
CA GLU A 177 -22.87 22.96 0.22
C GLU A 177 -22.11 24.29 0.39
N ALA A 178 -20.80 24.25 0.12
CA ALA A 178 -19.95 25.43 0.15
C ALA A 178 -19.99 26.15 -1.20
N SER A 179 -19.92 27.48 -1.18
CA SER A 179 -19.92 28.29 -2.40
C SER A 179 -18.60 28.16 -3.15
N GLY A 180 -18.65 28.04 -4.48
CA GLY A 180 -17.45 28.02 -5.33
C GLY A 180 -16.90 26.63 -5.66
N HIS A 181 -17.56 25.57 -5.20
CA HIS A 181 -17.22 24.19 -5.54
C HIS A 181 -18.25 23.57 -6.49
N SER A 182 -17.86 22.49 -7.17
CA SER A 182 -18.78 21.76 -8.04
C SER A 182 -19.71 20.84 -7.23
N LYS A 183 -20.85 20.45 -7.82
CA LYS A 183 -21.75 19.47 -7.21
C LYS A 183 -21.11 18.10 -7.09
N GLU A 184 -20.29 17.75 -8.08
CA GLU A 184 -19.53 16.49 -8.10
C GLU A 184 -18.57 16.43 -6.90
N GLU A 185 -17.90 17.54 -6.56
CA GLU A 185 -17.03 17.60 -5.38
C GLU A 185 -17.81 17.36 -4.08
N ALA A 186 -18.98 17.97 -3.92
CA ALA A 186 -19.86 17.74 -2.78
C ALA A 186 -20.33 16.27 -2.73
N THR A 187 -20.78 15.73 -3.87
CA THR A 187 -21.22 14.33 -4.00
C THR A 187 -20.10 13.35 -3.63
N MET A 188 -18.86 13.60 -4.05
CA MET A 188 -17.72 12.76 -3.68
C MET A 188 -17.54 12.64 -2.15
N ILE A 189 -17.71 13.74 -1.41
CA ILE A 189 -17.59 13.74 0.05
C ILE A 189 -18.78 13.01 0.70
N LEU A 190 -20.00 13.29 0.23
CA LEU A 190 -21.22 12.62 0.73
C LEU A 190 -21.21 11.12 0.44
N ASN A 191 -20.63 10.69 -0.67
CA ASN A 191 -20.47 9.28 -1.00
C ASN A 191 -19.50 8.56 -0.06
N HIS A 192 -18.39 9.20 0.34
CA HIS A 192 -17.53 8.64 1.38
C HIS A 192 -18.29 8.45 2.70
N LYS A 193 -19.10 9.44 3.11
CA LYS A 193 -19.95 9.33 4.31
C LYS A 193 -20.87 8.10 4.23
N LYS A 194 -21.65 7.98 3.14
CA LYS A 194 -22.56 6.84 2.92
C LYS A 194 -21.81 5.49 2.97
N ALA A 195 -20.64 5.44 2.34
CA ALA A 195 -19.86 4.21 2.26
C ALA A 195 -19.23 3.82 3.60
N LEU A 196 -18.80 4.79 4.42
CA LEU A 196 -18.35 4.56 5.80
C LEU A 196 -19.48 4.11 6.73
N GLU A 197 -20.68 4.65 6.57
CA GLU A 197 -21.88 4.19 7.29
C GLU A 197 -22.20 2.74 6.93
N TYR A 198 -22.16 2.40 5.63
CA TYR A 198 -22.32 1.02 5.16
C TYR A 198 -21.28 0.08 5.79
N ILE A 199 -20.01 0.46 5.84
CA ILE A 199 -18.95 -0.36 6.46
C ILE A 199 -19.22 -0.55 7.96
N GLY A 200 -19.58 0.53 8.67
CA GLY A 200 -19.90 0.48 10.10
C GLY A 200 -21.06 -0.47 10.41
N SER A 201 -22.07 -0.54 9.54
CA SER A 201 -23.22 -1.44 9.69
C SER A 201 -22.94 -2.89 9.27
N ASN A 202 -21.93 -3.14 8.43
CA ASN A 202 -21.66 -4.46 7.82
C ASN A 202 -20.29 -5.05 8.19
N LYS A 203 -19.70 -4.63 9.32
CA LYS A 203 -18.37 -5.06 9.79
C LYS A 203 -18.11 -6.57 9.68
N LYS A 204 -19.01 -7.40 10.22
CA LYS A 204 -18.84 -8.87 10.23
C LYS A 204 -18.77 -9.46 8.83
N GLU A 205 -19.58 -8.94 7.92
CA GLU A 205 -19.59 -9.41 6.54
C GLU A 205 -18.29 -9.03 5.83
N LEU A 206 -17.73 -7.87 6.13
CA LEU A 206 -16.52 -7.34 5.49
C LEU A 206 -15.20 -7.99 5.99
N GLN A 207 -15.25 -8.89 6.98
CA GLN A 207 -14.07 -9.67 7.39
C GLN A 207 -13.54 -10.59 6.28
N SER A 208 -14.40 -10.99 5.35
CA SER A 208 -14.05 -11.72 4.13
C SER A 208 -14.32 -10.87 2.91
N VAL A 209 -13.30 -10.70 2.06
CA VAL A 209 -13.37 -9.88 0.85
C VAL A 209 -13.81 -10.74 -0.33
N SER A 210 -14.63 -10.15 -1.21
CA SER A 210 -14.98 -10.69 -2.51
C SER A 210 -15.02 -9.57 -3.54
N ALA A 211 -14.93 -9.92 -4.83
CA ALA A 211 -15.04 -8.93 -5.91
C ALA A 211 -16.36 -8.13 -5.82
N SER A 212 -17.47 -8.81 -5.51
CA SER A 212 -18.78 -8.17 -5.30
C SER A 212 -18.74 -7.12 -4.20
N LYS A 213 -18.10 -7.40 -3.05
CA LYS A 213 -18.02 -6.41 -1.95
C LYS A 213 -17.16 -5.20 -2.32
N ILE A 214 -16.12 -5.40 -3.13
CA ILE A 214 -15.32 -4.29 -3.66
C ILE A 214 -16.16 -3.45 -4.63
N GLU A 215 -16.98 -4.09 -5.49
CA GLU A 215 -17.93 -3.43 -6.37
C GLU A 215 -19.03 -2.68 -5.60
N ASP A 216 -19.52 -3.22 -4.48
CA ASP A 216 -20.51 -2.56 -3.61
C ASP A 216 -19.93 -1.27 -3.01
N ILE A 217 -18.71 -1.34 -2.46
CA ILE A 217 -18.00 -0.15 -1.93
C ILE A 217 -17.78 0.88 -3.04
N HIS A 218 -17.32 0.44 -4.22
CA HIS A 218 -17.14 1.31 -5.37
C HIS A 218 -18.46 1.97 -5.80
N SER A 219 -19.53 1.19 -5.86
CA SER A 219 -20.88 1.65 -6.25
C SER A 219 -21.39 2.77 -5.35
N LEU A 220 -21.10 2.70 -4.04
CA LEU A 220 -21.41 3.75 -3.09
C LEU A 220 -20.54 5.00 -3.30
N LEU A 221 -19.26 4.81 -3.60
CA LEU A 221 -18.30 5.90 -3.82
C LEU A 221 -18.59 6.73 -5.08
N VAL A 222 -19.17 6.11 -6.10
CA VAL A 222 -19.46 6.77 -7.39
C VAL A 222 -20.94 7.07 -7.62
N ASP A 223 -21.78 6.85 -6.63
CA ASP A 223 -23.22 7.09 -6.74
C ASP A 223 -23.52 8.56 -7.05
N GLY A 224 -24.30 8.82 -8.11
CA GLY A 224 -24.59 10.18 -8.56
C GLY A 224 -23.42 10.92 -9.23
N LEU A 225 -22.31 10.23 -9.53
CA LEU A 225 -21.25 10.71 -10.42
C LEU A 225 -21.39 10.05 -11.80
N ASP A 226 -20.81 10.66 -12.84
CA ASP A 226 -20.79 10.09 -14.20
C ASP A 226 -19.72 8.99 -14.34
N VAL A 227 -19.86 7.93 -13.55
CA VAL A 227 -18.93 6.79 -13.50
C VAL A 227 -19.72 5.49 -13.42
N THR A 228 -19.35 4.52 -14.27
CA THR A 228 -19.98 3.20 -14.29
C THR A 228 -19.60 2.39 -13.05
N LYS A 229 -20.57 1.74 -12.41
CA LYS A 229 -20.39 0.98 -11.15
C LYS A 229 -19.63 -0.34 -11.31
N ASN A 230 -19.76 -0.99 -12.47
CA ASN A 230 -19.20 -2.32 -12.74
C ASN A 230 -17.71 -2.26 -13.14
N LEU A 231 -17.08 -3.43 -13.23
CA LEU A 231 -15.75 -3.58 -13.83
C LEU A 231 -15.68 -2.92 -15.21
N ARG A 232 -14.59 -2.21 -15.47
CA ARG A 232 -14.43 -1.51 -16.75
C ARG A 232 -14.20 -2.49 -17.89
N LYS A 233 -14.66 -2.08 -19.07
CA LYS A 233 -14.45 -2.78 -20.35
C LYS A 233 -13.55 -1.98 -21.30
N THR A 234 -13.06 -0.84 -20.82
CA THR A 234 -12.26 0.12 -21.56
C THR A 234 -10.86 0.23 -20.96
N LEU A 235 -9.92 0.73 -21.75
CA LEU A 235 -8.58 1.04 -21.28
C LEU A 235 -8.60 2.28 -20.39
N VAL A 236 -7.73 2.31 -19.38
CA VAL A 236 -7.48 3.48 -18.54
C VAL A 236 -5.98 3.73 -18.47
N GLY A 237 -5.61 5.02 -18.45
CA GLY A 237 -4.25 5.47 -18.17
C GLY A 237 -4.15 6.04 -16.76
N ILE A 238 -2.93 6.08 -16.22
CA ILE A 238 -2.65 6.72 -14.93
C ILE A 238 -1.73 7.89 -15.17
N THR A 239 -2.20 9.11 -14.89
CA THR A 239 -1.39 10.32 -15.03
C THR A 239 -0.14 10.25 -14.16
N GLY A 240 1.01 10.63 -14.74
CA GLY A 240 2.30 10.72 -14.04
C GLY A 240 3.13 9.44 -14.05
N THR A 241 2.73 8.41 -14.79
CA THR A 241 3.47 7.15 -14.97
C THR A 241 3.21 6.52 -16.35
N ASN A 242 4.19 5.78 -16.86
CA ASN A 242 4.06 4.96 -18.07
C ASN A 242 3.54 3.54 -17.78
N TYR A 243 3.24 3.22 -16.51
CA TYR A 243 2.60 1.97 -16.14
C TYR A 243 1.19 1.85 -16.75
N LYS A 244 0.91 0.70 -17.36
CA LYS A 244 -0.35 0.33 -17.96
C LYS A 244 -1.02 -0.79 -17.15
N PRO A 245 -2.19 -0.54 -16.55
CA PRO A 245 -2.95 -1.57 -15.86
C PRO A 245 -3.52 -2.59 -16.85
N LEU A 246 -4.17 -3.63 -16.31
CA LEU A 246 -4.82 -4.68 -17.10
C LEU A 246 -5.81 -4.09 -18.11
N ASP A 247 -5.88 -4.64 -19.32
CA ASP A 247 -6.62 -4.05 -20.43
C ASP A 247 -7.95 -4.74 -20.75
N ASN A 248 -8.22 -5.92 -20.19
CA ASN A 248 -9.43 -6.69 -20.45
C ASN A 248 -10.15 -7.12 -19.17
N GLU A 249 -11.48 -7.19 -19.27
CA GLU A 249 -12.40 -7.49 -18.19
C GLU A 249 -12.11 -8.86 -17.52
N PHE A 250 -11.73 -9.88 -18.29
CA PHE A 250 -11.44 -11.21 -17.76
C PHE A 250 -10.22 -11.23 -16.85
N GLN A 251 -9.12 -10.60 -17.27
CA GLN A 251 -7.92 -10.50 -16.43
C GLN A 251 -8.15 -9.60 -15.22
N ILE A 252 -8.92 -8.52 -15.35
CA ILE A 252 -9.28 -7.66 -14.22
C ILE A 252 -10.03 -8.48 -13.16
N LYS A 253 -11.04 -9.25 -13.59
CA LYS A 253 -11.81 -10.13 -12.71
C LYS A 253 -10.93 -11.20 -12.06
N GLU A 254 -10.09 -11.88 -12.84
CA GLU A 254 -9.16 -12.89 -12.32
C GLU A 254 -8.19 -12.29 -11.29
N ALA A 255 -7.65 -11.10 -11.55
CA ALA A 255 -6.75 -10.41 -10.64
C ALA A 255 -7.45 -9.98 -9.34
N LEU A 256 -8.71 -9.53 -9.41
CA LEU A 256 -9.51 -9.24 -8.22
C LEU A 256 -9.83 -10.50 -7.41
N GLU A 257 -10.17 -11.61 -8.06
CA GLU A 257 -10.40 -12.88 -7.39
C GLU A 257 -9.13 -13.40 -6.70
N LYS A 258 -7.97 -13.31 -7.36
CA LYS A 258 -6.65 -13.60 -6.77
C LYS A 258 -6.33 -12.69 -5.59
N THR A 259 -6.66 -11.40 -5.69
CA THR A 259 -6.52 -10.43 -4.59
C THR A 259 -7.37 -10.85 -3.39
N CYS A 260 -8.65 -11.15 -3.61
CA CYS A 260 -9.57 -11.56 -2.55
C CYS A 260 -9.09 -12.84 -1.87
N LYS A 261 -8.65 -13.83 -2.65
CA LYS A 261 -8.09 -15.09 -2.12
C LYS A 261 -6.87 -14.82 -1.23
N LEU A 262 -5.89 -14.06 -1.73
CA LEU A 262 -4.68 -13.71 -0.98
C LEU A 262 -5.01 -13.00 0.33
N VAL A 263 -5.88 -11.99 0.28
CA VAL A 263 -6.30 -11.22 1.47
C VAL A 263 -7.02 -12.13 2.46
N ASN A 264 -7.93 -13.00 2.01
CA ASN A 264 -8.66 -13.91 2.90
C ASN A 264 -7.75 -14.94 3.57
N GLU A 265 -6.73 -15.46 2.87
CA GLU A 265 -5.73 -16.40 3.41
C GLU A 265 -4.71 -15.74 4.36
N THR A 266 -4.49 -14.43 4.23
CA THR A 266 -3.59 -13.66 5.09
C THR A 266 -4.13 -13.58 6.52
N LYS A 267 -3.29 -13.78 7.54
CA LYS A 267 -3.72 -13.75 8.94
C LYS A 267 -3.64 -12.36 9.58
N ASP A 268 -2.59 -11.62 9.26
CA ASP A 268 -2.33 -10.30 9.84
C ASP A 268 -3.28 -9.25 9.24
N VAL A 269 -3.98 -8.50 10.11
CA VAL A 269 -5.02 -7.53 9.68
C VAL A 269 -4.44 -6.34 8.92
N PHE A 270 -3.24 -5.90 9.28
CA PHE A 270 -2.57 -4.78 8.63
C PHE A 270 -2.05 -5.21 7.25
N GLU A 271 -1.57 -6.45 7.13
CA GLU A 271 -1.16 -7.03 5.86
C GLU A 271 -2.37 -7.18 4.94
N LYS A 272 -3.52 -7.68 5.44
CA LYS A 272 -4.78 -7.69 4.70
C LYS A 272 -5.12 -6.30 4.14
N ALA A 273 -5.05 -5.27 4.98
CA ALA A 273 -5.39 -3.90 4.59
C ALA A 273 -4.45 -3.36 3.51
N ILE A 274 -3.12 -3.41 3.72
CA ILE A 274 -2.13 -2.91 2.75
C ILE A 274 -2.24 -3.66 1.42
N VAL A 275 -2.32 -5.00 1.46
CA VAL A 275 -2.38 -5.82 0.25
C VAL A 275 -3.64 -5.49 -0.56
N LEU A 276 -4.80 -5.38 0.09
CA LEU A 276 -6.04 -5.02 -0.58
C LEU A 276 -5.96 -3.62 -1.20
N MET A 277 -5.46 -2.64 -0.45
CA MET A 277 -5.30 -1.26 -0.93
C MET A 277 -4.41 -1.20 -2.18
N LEU A 278 -3.21 -1.78 -2.09
CA LEU A 278 -2.23 -1.72 -3.17
C LEU A 278 -2.72 -2.45 -4.42
N LEU A 279 -3.32 -3.64 -4.27
CA LEU A 279 -3.78 -4.43 -5.41
C LEU A 279 -4.99 -3.81 -6.11
N ILE A 280 -5.98 -3.28 -5.39
CA ILE A 280 -7.09 -2.53 -6.04
C ILE A 280 -6.53 -1.35 -6.84
N ALA A 281 -5.61 -0.59 -6.23
CA ALA A 281 -5.00 0.56 -6.88
C ALA A 281 -4.15 0.15 -8.11
N TYR A 282 -3.49 -1.00 -8.08
CA TYR A 282 -2.62 -1.47 -9.18
C TYR A 282 -3.40 -2.09 -10.33
N ILE A 283 -4.47 -2.83 -10.03
CA ILE A 283 -5.36 -3.46 -11.01
C ILE A 283 -6.15 -2.39 -11.79
N GLN A 284 -6.55 -1.31 -11.12
CA GLN A 284 -7.48 -0.29 -11.66
C GLN A 284 -8.75 -0.94 -12.22
N PRO A 285 -9.56 -1.65 -11.42
CA PRO A 285 -10.71 -2.42 -11.91
C PRO A 285 -11.87 -1.59 -12.48
N PHE A 286 -11.96 -0.30 -12.13
CA PHE A 286 -13.05 0.60 -12.50
C PHE A 286 -12.58 1.71 -13.44
N VAL A 287 -13.53 2.39 -14.10
CA VAL A 287 -13.24 3.52 -14.99
C VAL A 287 -12.67 4.71 -14.22
N ASP A 288 -13.20 4.98 -13.03
CA ASP A 288 -12.68 5.96 -12.06
C ASP A 288 -12.99 5.47 -10.63
N GLY A 289 -12.49 6.14 -9.59
CA GLY A 289 -12.78 5.81 -8.19
C GLY A 289 -11.83 4.78 -7.58
N ASN A 290 -10.95 4.15 -8.37
CA ASN A 290 -10.06 3.06 -7.93
C ASN A 290 -9.27 3.37 -6.66
N LYS A 291 -8.68 4.56 -6.54
CA LYS A 291 -7.85 4.95 -5.39
C LYS A 291 -8.69 5.25 -4.15
N ARG A 292 -9.89 5.79 -4.32
CA ARG A 292 -10.89 5.98 -3.23
C ARG A 292 -11.39 4.63 -2.74
N THR A 293 -11.75 3.73 -3.64
CA THR A 293 -12.15 2.35 -3.31
C THR A 293 -11.03 1.60 -2.61
N SER A 294 -9.79 1.75 -3.05
CA SER A 294 -8.60 1.20 -2.41
C SER A 294 -8.48 1.64 -0.95
N ARG A 295 -8.44 2.95 -0.68
CA ARG A 295 -8.32 3.49 0.69
C ARG A 295 -9.48 3.06 1.59
N LEU A 296 -10.70 3.12 1.06
CA LEU A 296 -11.89 2.79 1.82
C LEU A 296 -11.98 1.29 2.12
N SER A 297 -11.59 0.43 1.18
CA SER A 297 -11.54 -1.03 1.39
C SER A 297 -10.49 -1.43 2.42
N GLY A 298 -9.35 -0.73 2.48
CA GLY A 298 -8.36 -0.90 3.55
C GLY A 298 -8.94 -0.56 4.93
N ASN A 299 -9.65 0.57 5.04
CA ASN A 299 -10.36 0.93 6.28
C ASN A 299 -11.47 -0.06 6.63
N ALA A 300 -12.18 -0.60 5.64
CA ALA A 300 -13.19 -1.64 5.86
C ALA A 300 -12.59 -2.88 6.53
N ILE A 301 -11.40 -3.33 6.07
CA ILE A 301 -10.66 -4.41 6.73
C ILE A 301 -10.35 -4.04 8.18
N LEU A 302 -9.69 -2.92 8.43
CA LEU A 302 -9.30 -2.53 9.79
C LEU A 302 -10.52 -2.48 10.73
N GLN A 303 -11.61 -1.85 10.29
CA GLN A 303 -12.83 -1.75 11.09
C GLN A 303 -13.55 -3.09 11.29
N SER A 304 -13.51 -4.00 10.32
CA SER A 304 -14.14 -5.33 10.41
C SER A 304 -13.46 -6.25 11.43
N PHE A 305 -12.20 -5.98 11.77
CA PHE A 305 -11.40 -6.69 12.76
C PHE A 305 -11.17 -5.86 14.03
N ASP A 306 -11.98 -4.80 14.23
CA ASP A 306 -11.95 -3.91 15.39
C ASP A 306 -10.59 -3.23 15.64
N SER A 307 -9.83 -2.98 14.58
CA SER A 307 -8.65 -2.13 14.56
C SER A 307 -9.01 -0.69 14.19
N CYS A 308 -8.16 0.26 14.59
CA CYS A 308 -8.37 1.68 14.31
C CYS A 308 -8.36 1.97 12.79
N PRO A 309 -9.39 2.62 12.22
CA PRO A 309 -9.34 3.07 10.83
C PRO A 309 -8.32 4.20 10.64
N LEU A 310 -7.82 4.35 9.41
CA LEU A 310 -6.92 5.45 9.05
C LEU A 310 -7.72 6.71 8.71
N SER A 311 -7.36 7.85 9.29
CA SER A 311 -7.98 9.14 8.93
C SER A 311 -7.33 9.82 7.72
N TYR A 312 -6.07 9.50 7.41
CA TYR A 312 -5.21 10.21 6.46
C TYR A 312 -4.97 11.69 6.76
N ARG A 313 -5.53 12.27 7.83
CA ARG A 313 -5.57 13.72 8.07
C ARG A 313 -4.19 14.39 7.96
N SER A 314 -3.14 13.74 8.46
CA SER A 314 -1.76 14.25 8.43
C SER A 314 -0.98 13.85 7.18
N MET A 315 -1.56 13.06 6.27
CA MET A 315 -0.92 12.59 5.05
C MET A 315 -0.65 13.74 4.09
N ASP A 316 0.55 13.82 3.54
CA ASP A 316 0.80 14.69 2.40
C ASP A 316 0.29 14.04 1.10
N GLU A 317 -0.36 14.83 0.24
CA GLU A 317 -1.01 14.32 -0.98
C GLU A 317 0.02 13.88 -2.03
N ILE A 318 1.15 14.57 -2.11
CA ILE A 318 2.24 14.24 -3.02
C ILE A 318 2.94 12.98 -2.52
N GLU A 319 3.22 12.87 -1.22
CA GLU A 319 3.87 11.69 -0.66
C GLU A 319 3.02 10.42 -0.80
N TYR A 320 1.70 10.51 -0.60
CA TYR A 320 0.81 9.39 -0.89
C TYR A 320 0.84 8.99 -2.37
N LYS A 321 0.79 9.97 -3.29
CA LYS A 321 0.89 9.71 -4.74
C LYS A 321 2.23 9.08 -5.11
N LYS A 322 3.35 9.56 -4.56
CA LYS A 322 4.69 8.98 -4.73
C LYS A 322 4.70 7.52 -4.28
N ALA A 323 4.16 7.19 -3.11
CA ALA A 323 4.12 5.82 -2.61
C ALA A 323 3.31 4.87 -3.51
N ILE A 324 2.17 5.33 -4.02
CA ILE A 324 1.35 4.56 -4.95
C ILE A 324 2.04 4.38 -6.31
N LEU A 325 2.62 5.45 -6.87
CA LEU A 325 3.35 5.38 -8.15
C LEU A 325 4.59 4.49 -8.04
N LEU A 326 5.31 4.54 -6.92
CA LEU A 326 6.45 3.67 -6.67
C LEU A 326 6.03 2.19 -6.67
N PHE A 327 4.86 1.87 -6.10
CA PHE A 327 4.32 0.52 -6.17
C PHE A 327 3.94 0.11 -7.60
N TYR A 328 3.34 1.00 -8.38
CA TYR A 328 2.98 0.71 -9.77
C TYR A 328 4.22 0.40 -10.61
N GLU A 329 5.27 1.21 -10.45
CA GLU A 329 6.44 1.17 -11.31
C GLU A 329 7.48 0.14 -10.86
N GLN A 330 7.63 -0.10 -9.55
CA GLN A 330 8.66 -0.99 -9.00
C GLN A 330 8.09 -2.26 -8.36
N ASN A 331 6.78 -2.30 -8.09
CA ASN A 331 6.16 -3.23 -7.13
C ASN A 331 6.82 -3.20 -5.74
N ASN A 332 7.45 -2.07 -5.40
CA ASN A 332 8.04 -1.86 -4.09
C ASN A 332 7.01 -1.21 -3.15
N ILE A 333 6.87 -1.78 -1.96
CA ILE A 333 5.88 -1.37 -0.97
C ILE A 333 6.50 -0.65 0.23
N SER A 334 7.84 -0.50 0.25
CA SER A 334 8.56 0.02 1.41
C SER A 334 8.05 1.40 1.83
N TYR A 335 7.85 2.30 0.86
CA TYR A 335 7.41 3.66 1.16
C TYR A 335 5.93 3.73 1.56
N PHE A 336 5.07 2.98 0.87
CA PHE A 336 3.66 2.89 1.25
C PHE A 336 3.48 2.33 2.66
N LYS A 337 4.24 1.29 3.02
CA LYS A 337 4.24 0.68 4.35
C LYS A 337 4.68 1.68 5.43
N GLU A 338 5.72 2.47 5.16
CA GLU A 338 6.16 3.54 6.07
C GLU A 338 5.05 4.57 6.30
N LEU A 339 4.40 5.04 5.23
CA LEU A 339 3.29 5.98 5.32
C LEU A 339 2.09 5.37 6.06
N PHE A 340 1.76 4.10 5.81
CA PHE A 340 0.69 3.39 6.51
C PHE A 340 0.94 3.34 8.02
N LEU A 341 2.15 2.95 8.44
CA LEU A 341 2.53 2.91 9.85
C LEU A 341 2.38 4.28 10.52
N LYS A 342 2.88 5.34 9.89
CA LYS A 342 2.75 6.72 10.40
C LYS A 342 1.29 7.16 10.52
N GLN A 343 0.43 6.79 9.56
CA GLN A 343 -0.99 7.14 9.61
C GLN A 343 -1.75 6.34 10.64
N PHE A 344 -1.38 5.07 10.87
CA PHE A 344 -1.98 4.26 11.91
C PHE A 344 -1.61 4.81 13.29
N GLU A 345 -0.32 5.10 13.52
CA GLU A 345 0.15 5.77 14.75
C GLU A 345 -0.57 7.09 14.97
N PHE A 346 -0.64 7.96 13.95
CA PHE A 346 -1.37 9.22 14.04
C PHE A 346 -2.85 9.03 14.42
N ALA A 347 -3.54 8.04 13.84
CA ALA A 347 -4.93 7.76 14.15
C ALA A 347 -5.12 7.26 15.59
N VAL A 348 -4.24 6.38 16.07
CA VAL A 348 -4.27 5.91 17.46
C VAL A 348 -3.98 7.04 18.44
N GLU A 349 -3.02 7.92 18.16
CA GLU A 349 -2.64 9.01 19.07
C GLU A 349 -3.69 10.11 19.17
N ASN A 350 -4.30 10.50 18.04
CA ASN A 350 -5.10 11.72 17.96
C ASN A 350 -6.60 11.50 18.12
N TYR A 351 -7.10 10.26 18.03
CA TYR A 351 -8.52 9.94 18.16
C TYR A 351 -8.77 9.02 19.36
N PHE A 352 -10.03 8.99 19.81
CA PHE A 352 -10.51 8.10 20.88
C PHE A 352 -9.83 8.32 22.25
N GLY A 353 -9.15 9.46 22.44
CA GLY A 353 -8.40 9.80 23.65
C GLY A 353 -9.06 10.87 24.51
#